data_AF-A0A9C8KAR6-F1
#
_entry.id   AF-A0A9C8KAR6-F1
#
_cell.length_a   1.000
_cell.length_b   1.000
_cell.length_c   1.000
_cell.angle_alpha   90.00
_cell.angle_beta   90.00
_cell.angle_gamma   90.00
#
_symmetry.space_group_name_H-M   'P 1'
#
loop_
_entity.id
_entity.type
_entity.pdbx_description
1 polymer ?
#
loop_
_entity_poly.entity_id
_entity_poly.type
_entity_poly.pdbx_seq_one_letter_code
_entity_poly.pdbx_strand_id
1 'polypeptide(L)'
;MAINDPAWSYGTAKTFTGSGSQPSADGLWNYGLLTRRFEFPAWGEQLQGLGLLTNVKRSLEKYIHDNLYTTENLSVDFDGVPFDDSAIAESWLQPRIVNVDREYARQASSTKYGNDTDIELKFSIFVKKSGTTLTHKHYLLRDKVANYFKIGEDIDLKDYVGDSATLTNMRVRSISSDFPLPETNELLGYEVSWMINYTEEITQAVR
;
A
#
# COMPACT_ATOMS: atom_id res chain seq x y z
N MET A 1 -24.30 21.98 -26.79
CA MET A 1 -23.82 22.13 -25.40
C MET A 1 -24.00 20.79 -24.73
N ALA A 2 -22.91 20.03 -24.57
CA ALA A 2 -22.93 18.78 -23.82
C ALA A 2 -22.28 19.05 -22.46
N ILE A 3 -22.95 18.56 -21.43
CA ILE A 3 -22.65 18.79 -20.01
C ILE A 3 -21.38 18.01 -19.66
N ASN A 4 -20.50 18.66 -18.90
CA ASN A 4 -19.24 18.14 -18.39
C ASN A 4 -19.47 16.89 -17.52
N ASP A 5 -18.84 15.76 -17.87
CA ASP A 5 -18.61 14.68 -16.92
C ASP A 5 -17.55 15.14 -15.89
N PRO A 6 -17.78 14.99 -14.58
CA PRO A 6 -16.72 15.17 -13.59
C PRO A 6 -15.70 14.04 -13.73
N ALA A 7 -14.44 14.40 -13.94
CA ALA A 7 -13.29 13.50 -14.14
C ALA A 7 -12.82 12.82 -12.84
N TRP A 8 -13.72 12.12 -12.15
CA TRP A 8 -13.40 11.15 -11.11
C TRP A 8 -13.91 9.79 -11.55
N SER A 9 -13.21 9.15 -12.49
CA SER A 9 -13.43 7.72 -12.72
C SER A 9 -12.80 6.97 -11.53
N TYR A 10 -13.65 6.53 -10.61
CA TYR A 10 -13.33 5.39 -9.77
C TYR A 10 -12.81 4.30 -10.68
N GLY A 11 -11.61 3.77 -10.35
CA GLY A 11 -11.06 2.63 -11.06
C GLY A 11 -12.16 1.61 -11.28
N THR A 12 -12.49 1.36 -12.55
CA THR A 12 -13.52 0.41 -12.96
C THR A 12 -13.33 -0.88 -12.17
N ALA A 13 -14.38 -1.28 -11.43
CA ALA A 13 -14.46 -2.60 -10.81
C ALA A 13 -14.05 -3.63 -11.86
N LYS A 14 -12.88 -4.27 -11.65
CA LYS A 14 -12.42 -5.30 -12.57
C LYS A 14 -13.42 -6.44 -12.54
N THR A 15 -13.91 -6.81 -13.71
CA THR A 15 -14.72 -8.00 -13.90
C THR A 15 -13.93 -9.24 -13.51
N PHE A 16 -14.48 -9.94 -12.52
CA PHE A 16 -14.09 -11.23 -11.95
C PHE A 16 -13.87 -12.30 -13.04
N THR A 17 -12.67 -12.87 -13.13
CA THR A 17 -12.46 -14.22 -13.67
C THR A 17 -11.19 -14.84 -13.06
N GLY A 18 -11.36 -15.71 -12.06
CA GLY A 18 -10.28 -16.57 -11.58
C GLY A 18 -10.38 -16.88 -10.09
N SER A 19 -10.70 -18.12 -9.78
CA SER A 19 -10.63 -18.70 -8.43
C SER A 19 -9.18 -18.74 -7.95
N GLY A 20 -8.69 -17.65 -7.37
CA GLY A 20 -7.41 -17.61 -6.67
C GLY A 20 -7.65 -17.71 -5.17
N SER A 21 -7.15 -18.77 -4.54
CA SER A 21 -7.14 -18.89 -3.07
C SER A 21 -6.23 -17.83 -2.46
N GLN A 22 -6.60 -17.27 -1.30
CA GLN A 22 -5.70 -16.44 -0.50
C GLN A 22 -4.48 -17.28 -0.09
N PRO A 23 -3.24 -16.83 -0.34
CA PRO A 23 -2.05 -17.64 -0.07
C PRO A 23 -1.71 -17.67 1.42
N SER A 24 -1.22 -18.81 1.90
CA SER A 24 -0.73 -19.00 3.27
C SER A 24 0.62 -18.31 3.49
N ALA A 25 0.90 -18.01 4.76
CA ALA A 25 2.13 -17.41 5.24
C ALA A 25 3.38 -18.06 4.60
N ASP A 26 4.24 -17.19 4.09
CA ASP A 26 5.65 -17.44 3.74
C ASP A 26 6.02 -17.98 2.35
N GLY A 27 5.24 -17.81 1.27
CA GLY A 27 5.90 -17.98 -0.04
C GLY A 27 5.17 -17.94 -1.37
N LEU A 28 3.84 -17.81 -1.42
CA LEU A 28 3.13 -17.92 -2.71
C LEU A 28 2.12 -16.80 -2.95
N TRP A 29 2.54 -15.57 -2.69
CA TRP A 29 1.80 -14.41 -3.18
C TRP A 29 2.03 -14.27 -4.69
N ASN A 30 1.05 -14.68 -5.49
CA ASN A 30 0.98 -14.29 -6.89
C ASN A 30 0.60 -12.81 -6.95
N TYR A 31 1.59 -11.93 -6.83
CA TYR A 31 1.38 -10.48 -6.94
C TYR A 31 1.00 -10.15 -8.38
N GLY A 32 -0.08 -9.38 -8.55
CA GLY A 32 -0.33 -8.68 -9.80
C GLY A 32 0.89 -7.81 -10.13
N LEU A 33 1.49 -8.07 -11.30
CA LEU A 33 2.57 -7.27 -11.86
C LEU A 33 2.19 -5.78 -11.81
N LEU A 34 3.06 -4.95 -11.23
CA LEU A 34 3.03 -3.49 -11.38
C LEU A 34 3.38 -3.15 -12.85
N THR A 35 2.50 -3.48 -13.78
CA THR A 35 2.64 -3.09 -15.17
C THR A 35 1.73 -1.91 -15.44
N ARG A 36 2.36 -0.77 -15.72
CA ARG A 36 1.80 0.48 -16.26
C ARG A 36 1.31 1.51 -15.23
N ARG A 37 2.25 2.32 -14.72
CA ARG A 37 2.02 3.77 -14.61
C ARG A 37 3.25 4.66 -14.40
N PHE A 38 4.46 4.13 -14.51
CA PHE A 38 5.66 4.94 -14.36
C PHE A 38 6.39 5.05 -15.69
N GLU A 39 6.36 6.24 -16.29
CA GLU A 39 7.21 6.60 -17.42
C GLU A 39 8.64 6.81 -16.88
N PHE A 40 9.53 5.85 -17.10
CA PHE A 40 10.96 5.97 -16.78
C PHE A 40 11.80 5.91 -18.07
N PRO A 41 12.88 6.71 -18.20
CA PRO A 41 13.77 6.67 -19.36
C PRO A 41 14.74 5.47 -19.29
N ALA A 42 14.88 4.80 -20.43
CA ALA A 42 15.94 3.89 -20.92
C ALA A 42 16.56 2.77 -20.03
N TRP A 43 16.00 1.56 -20.19
CA TRP A 43 16.60 0.21 -20.41
C TRP A 43 17.76 -0.38 -19.55
N GLY A 44 18.39 0.36 -18.64
CA GLY A 44 19.34 -0.19 -17.65
C GLY A 44 18.85 -0.06 -16.20
N GLU A 45 18.23 1.08 -15.89
CA GLU A 45 17.62 1.39 -14.59
C GLU A 45 16.27 0.67 -14.39
N GLN A 46 15.71 0.14 -15.48
CA GLN A 46 14.40 -0.50 -15.53
C GLN A 46 14.32 -1.77 -14.69
N LEU A 47 15.39 -2.59 -14.63
CA LEU A 47 15.40 -3.84 -13.87
C LEU A 47 15.63 -3.60 -12.37
N GLN A 48 16.48 -2.63 -12.01
CA GLN A 48 16.74 -2.29 -10.60
C GLN A 48 15.55 -1.56 -9.97
N GLY A 49 14.88 -0.67 -10.70
CA GLY A 49 13.66 -0.01 -10.23
C GLY A 49 12.48 -0.97 -10.01
N LEU A 50 12.34 -1.99 -10.88
CA LEU A 50 11.28 -3.00 -10.74
C LEU A 50 11.51 -3.94 -9.54
N GLY A 51 12.76 -4.31 -9.25
CA GLY A 51 13.09 -5.11 -8.07
C GLY A 51 12.81 -4.36 -6.77
N LEU A 52 13.16 -3.08 -6.73
CA LEU A 52 12.92 -2.21 -5.59
C LEU A 52 11.43 -2.01 -5.30
N LEU A 53 10.63 -1.68 -6.33
CA LEU A 53 9.18 -1.56 -6.21
C LEU A 53 8.52 -2.87 -5.77
N THR A 54 9.04 -4.01 -6.23
CA THR A 54 8.59 -5.33 -5.79
C THR A 54 8.87 -5.50 -4.29
N ASN A 55 10.08 -5.19 -3.82
CA ASN A 55 10.46 -5.31 -2.42
C ASN A 55 9.62 -4.39 -1.51
N VAL A 56 9.38 -3.14 -1.93
CA VAL A 56 8.50 -2.21 -1.22
C VAL A 56 7.07 -2.75 -1.14
N LYS A 57 6.47 -3.13 -2.28
CA LYS A 57 5.10 -3.66 -2.32
C LYS A 57 4.95 -4.87 -1.42
N ARG A 58 5.84 -5.86 -1.56
CA ARG A 58 5.80 -7.10 -0.78
C ARG A 58 6.00 -6.87 0.72
N SER A 59 6.90 -5.97 1.09
CA SER A 59 7.17 -5.64 2.49
C SER A 59 5.95 -4.96 3.14
N LEU A 60 5.35 -3.98 2.46
CA LEU A 60 4.14 -3.32 2.95
C LEU A 60 2.94 -4.27 3.00
N GLU A 61 2.70 -5.07 1.97
CA GLU A 61 1.59 -6.03 1.95
C GLU A 61 1.77 -7.12 3.02
N LYS A 62 2.99 -7.61 3.25
CA LYS A 62 3.27 -8.52 4.36
C LYS A 62 2.99 -7.86 5.72
N TYR A 63 3.47 -6.64 5.93
CA TYR A 63 3.25 -5.91 7.18
C TYR A 63 1.75 -5.70 7.45
N ILE A 64 0.98 -5.34 6.41
CA ILE A 64 -0.48 -5.21 6.47
C ILE A 64 -1.14 -6.57 6.75
N HIS A 65 -0.69 -7.63 6.09
CA HIS A 65 -1.22 -8.96 6.28
C HIS A 65 -1.00 -9.47 7.71
N ASP A 66 0.20 -9.34 8.24
CA ASP A 66 0.53 -9.87 9.57
C ASP A 66 -0.19 -9.08 10.68
N ASN A 67 -0.31 -7.76 10.53
CA ASN A 67 -0.91 -6.90 11.55
C ASN A 67 -2.43 -6.73 11.40
N LEU A 68 -2.93 -6.43 10.21
CA LEU A 68 -4.35 -6.10 10.02
C LEU A 68 -5.19 -7.33 9.66
N TYR A 69 -4.70 -8.19 8.76
CA TYR A 69 -5.45 -9.39 8.37
C TYR A 69 -5.33 -10.50 9.42
N THR A 70 -4.11 -10.82 9.87
CA THR A 70 -3.87 -11.94 10.79
C THR A 70 -4.12 -11.54 12.25
N THR A 71 -3.50 -10.45 12.71
CA THR A 71 -3.58 -10.06 14.14
C THR A 71 -4.92 -9.41 14.49
N GLU A 72 -5.39 -8.43 13.70
CA GLU A 72 -6.68 -7.77 13.94
C GLU A 72 -7.91 -8.51 13.35
N ASN A 73 -7.68 -9.58 12.58
CA ASN A 73 -8.73 -10.34 11.88
C ASN A 73 -9.64 -9.45 11.02
N LEU A 74 -9.04 -8.48 10.31
CA LEU A 74 -9.77 -7.59 9.40
C LEU A 74 -9.77 -8.15 7.98
N SER A 75 -10.86 -7.94 7.25
CA SER A 75 -10.89 -8.23 5.82
C SER A 75 -10.09 -7.19 5.04
N VAL A 76 -9.09 -7.64 4.29
CA VAL A 76 -8.20 -6.78 3.50
C VAL A 76 -8.24 -7.22 2.04
N ASP A 77 -8.57 -6.30 1.15
CA ASP A 77 -8.52 -6.44 -0.30
C ASP A 77 -7.17 -5.94 -0.83
N PHE A 78 -6.24 -6.87 -1.05
CA PHE A 78 -4.90 -6.59 -1.56
C PHE A 78 -4.87 -6.38 -3.07
N ASP A 79 -3.99 -5.49 -3.53
CA ASP A 79 -3.90 -5.13 -4.95
C ASP A 79 -3.36 -6.29 -5.81
N GLY A 80 -4.21 -6.77 -6.72
CA GLY A 80 -3.87 -7.83 -7.68
C GLY A 80 -4.15 -9.25 -7.17
N VAL A 81 -4.74 -9.39 -5.99
CA VAL A 81 -5.25 -10.67 -5.45
C VAL A 81 -6.77 -10.68 -5.60
N PRO A 82 -7.40 -11.79 -6.03
CA PRO A 82 -8.85 -11.90 -6.00
C PRO A 82 -9.37 -11.69 -4.58
N PHE A 83 -10.27 -10.73 -4.42
CA PHE A 83 -10.91 -10.47 -3.14
C PHE A 83 -12.10 -11.42 -2.97
N ASP A 84 -12.10 -12.20 -1.88
CA ASP A 84 -13.24 -13.03 -1.54
C ASP A 84 -14.34 -12.16 -0.89
N ASP A 85 -15.33 -11.79 -1.70
CA ASP A 85 -16.51 -11.06 -1.26
C ASP A 85 -17.68 -11.98 -0.85
N SER A 86 -17.51 -13.30 -1.04
CA SER A 86 -18.59 -14.29 -0.89
C SER A 86 -18.96 -14.54 0.57
N ALA A 87 -18.00 -14.38 1.48
CA ALA A 87 -18.23 -14.22 2.91
C ALA A 87 -18.35 -12.72 3.23
N ILE A 88 -19.49 -12.11 2.88
CA ILE A 88 -19.87 -10.70 3.09
C ILE A 88 -19.10 -10.08 4.27
N ALA A 89 -17.93 -9.50 4.00
CA ALA A 89 -17.25 -8.72 5.01
C ALA A 89 -18.10 -7.48 5.24
N GLU A 90 -18.72 -7.38 6.42
CA GLU A 90 -19.47 -6.18 6.86
C GLU A 90 -18.60 -4.92 6.81
N SER A 91 -17.28 -5.08 6.74
CA SER A 91 -16.31 -4.03 6.52
C SER A 91 -15.03 -4.59 5.93
N TRP A 92 -14.36 -3.84 5.06
CA TRP A 92 -13.07 -4.22 4.50
C TRP A 92 -12.15 -3.01 4.31
N LEU A 93 -10.86 -3.30 4.20
CA LEU A 93 -9.78 -2.34 3.95
C LEU A 93 -9.23 -2.55 2.54
N GLN A 94 -8.92 -1.47 1.84
CA GLN A 94 -8.27 -1.47 0.53
C GLN A 94 -6.97 -0.64 0.59
N PRO A 95 -5.83 -1.28 0.93
CA PRO A 95 -4.52 -0.63 0.83
C PRO A 95 -4.08 -0.50 -0.63
N ARG A 96 -3.60 0.67 -1.03
CA ARG A 96 -3.02 0.92 -2.36
C ARG A 96 -1.79 1.82 -2.22
N ILE A 97 -0.70 1.43 -2.87
CA ILE A 97 0.45 2.33 -3.08
C ILE A 97 0.05 3.27 -4.22
N VAL A 98 -0.08 4.56 -3.91
CA VAL A 98 -0.56 5.57 -4.86
C VAL A 98 0.60 6.22 -5.58
N ASN A 99 1.70 6.46 -4.87
CA ASN A 99 2.88 7.07 -5.42
C ASN A 99 4.16 6.47 -4.82
N VAL A 100 5.23 6.46 -5.62
CA VAL A 100 6.59 6.16 -5.19
C VAL A 100 7.52 7.15 -5.90
N ASP A 101 7.93 8.18 -5.18
CA ASP A 101 8.86 9.19 -5.67
C ASP A 101 10.27 8.86 -5.19
N ARG A 102 11.25 9.07 -6.06
CA ARG A 102 12.66 8.83 -5.73
C ARG A 102 13.46 10.08 -5.99
N GLU A 103 14.17 10.53 -4.95
CA GLU A 103 15.15 11.59 -5.04
C GLU A 103 16.56 11.01 -5.00
N TYR A 104 17.32 11.26 -6.07
CA TYR A 104 18.66 10.71 -6.25
C TYR A 104 19.74 11.55 -5.58
N ALA A 105 20.79 10.87 -5.11
CA ALA A 105 22.08 11.47 -4.71
C ALA A 105 22.02 12.50 -3.56
N ARG A 106 21.15 12.28 -2.56
CA ARG A 106 21.21 13.04 -1.31
C ARG A 106 22.30 12.49 -0.39
N GLN A 107 22.86 13.34 0.47
CA GLN A 107 23.81 12.91 1.49
C GLN A 107 23.05 12.13 2.57
N ALA A 108 23.17 10.80 2.56
CA ALA A 108 22.52 9.90 3.51
C ALA A 108 23.22 9.86 4.88
N SER A 109 24.53 10.12 4.92
CA SER A 109 25.31 10.29 6.14
C SER A 109 26.51 11.23 5.90
N SER A 110 27.27 11.54 6.96
CA SER A 110 28.49 12.35 6.84
C SER A 110 29.50 11.81 5.82
N THR A 111 29.42 10.53 5.45
CA THR A 111 30.36 9.87 4.53
C THR A 111 29.70 9.08 3.39
N LYS A 112 28.37 9.08 3.26
CA LYS A 112 27.66 8.28 2.24
C LYS A 112 26.57 9.09 1.55
N TYR A 113 26.40 8.86 0.27
CA TYR A 113 25.25 9.29 -0.50
C TYR A 113 24.20 8.18 -0.54
N GLY A 114 22.94 8.55 -0.64
CA GLY A 114 21.84 7.62 -0.77
C GLY A 114 20.73 8.16 -1.65
N ASN A 115 19.83 7.27 -2.01
CA ASN A 115 18.59 7.62 -2.69
C ASN A 115 17.46 7.60 -1.66
N ASP A 116 16.82 8.75 -1.48
CA ASP A 116 15.61 8.84 -0.68
C ASP A 116 14.44 8.40 -1.55
N THR A 117 13.61 7.51 -1.02
CA THR A 117 12.38 7.07 -1.67
C THR A 117 11.22 7.39 -0.76
N ASP A 118 10.30 8.20 -1.25
CA ASP A 118 9.03 8.54 -0.60
C ASP A 118 7.91 7.70 -1.22
N ILE A 119 7.08 7.11 -0.37
CA ILE A 119 6.00 6.21 -0.71
C ILE A 119 4.72 6.77 -0.10
N GLU A 120 3.69 6.95 -0.92
CA GLU A 120 2.35 7.26 -0.44
C GLU A 120 1.51 5.98 -0.39
N LEU A 121 1.21 5.53 0.82
CA LEU A 121 0.34 4.39 1.06
C LEU A 121 -1.04 4.89 1.50
N LYS A 122 -2.07 4.50 0.74
CA LYS A 122 -3.45 4.89 1.00
C LYS A 122 -4.29 3.70 1.42
N PHE A 123 -5.16 3.90 2.39
CA PHE A 123 -6.21 2.97 2.78
C PHE A 123 -7.58 3.57 2.49
N SER A 124 -8.36 2.87 1.69
CA SER A 124 -9.79 3.10 1.58
C SER A 124 -10.51 2.10 2.48
N ILE A 125 -11.36 2.60 3.37
CA ILE A 125 -12.07 1.82 4.38
C ILE A 125 -13.56 1.86 4.05
N PHE A 126 -14.19 0.69 4.00
CA PHE A 126 -15.59 0.57 3.68
C PHE A 126 -16.32 -0.26 4.73
N VAL A 127 -17.53 0.18 5.07
CA VAL A 127 -18.42 -0.51 6.01
C VAL A 127 -19.83 -0.54 5.43
N LYS A 128 -20.43 -1.74 5.34
CA LYS A 128 -21.81 -1.92 4.90
C LYS A 128 -22.77 -1.31 5.92
N LYS A 129 -23.71 -0.53 5.43
CA LYS A 129 -24.83 -0.06 6.24
C LYS A 129 -25.82 -1.19 6.42
N SER A 130 -26.17 -1.44 7.69
CA SER A 130 -27.25 -2.34 8.08
C SER A 130 -28.03 -1.69 9.23
N GLY A 131 -29.20 -2.22 9.57
CA GLY A 131 -29.96 -1.76 10.74
C GLY A 131 -29.22 -1.92 12.08
N THR A 132 -28.07 -2.60 12.09
CA THR A 132 -27.24 -2.85 13.28
C THR A 132 -25.84 -2.24 13.19
N THR A 133 -25.46 -1.64 12.05
CA THR A 133 -24.12 -1.06 11.87
C THR A 133 -24.00 0.22 12.68
N LEU A 134 -22.98 0.29 13.54
CA LEU A 134 -22.63 1.54 14.24
C LEU A 134 -22.19 2.60 13.23
N THR A 135 -22.79 3.79 13.31
CA THR A 135 -22.51 4.92 12.40
C THR A 135 -21.05 5.35 12.40
N HIS A 136 -20.30 5.09 13.48
CA HIS A 136 -18.90 5.45 13.61
C HIS A 136 -17.91 4.29 13.37
N LYS A 137 -18.39 3.12 12.90
CA LYS A 137 -17.53 1.92 12.73
C LYS A 137 -16.34 2.15 11.79
N HIS A 138 -16.50 2.98 10.76
CA HIS A 138 -15.42 3.33 9.82
C HIS A 138 -14.29 4.15 10.49
N TYR A 139 -14.60 5.00 11.47
CA TYR A 139 -13.58 5.68 12.30
C TYR A 139 -12.83 4.69 13.19
N LEU A 140 -13.54 3.73 13.81
CA LEU A 140 -12.88 2.70 14.63
C LEU A 140 -11.90 1.85 13.82
N LEU A 141 -12.25 1.52 12.58
CA LEU A 141 -11.33 0.84 11.66
C LEU A 141 -10.16 1.73 11.28
N ARG A 142 -10.37 3.03 11.04
CA ARG A 142 -9.28 3.98 10.81
C ARG A 142 -8.30 4.01 11.98
N ASP A 143 -8.81 4.08 13.21
CA ASP A 143 -7.98 4.11 14.42
C ASP A 143 -7.16 2.82 14.57
N LYS A 144 -7.73 1.66 14.23
CA LYS A 144 -7.00 0.40 14.18
C LYS A 144 -5.85 0.44 13.17
N VAL A 145 -6.11 0.90 11.94
CA VAL A 145 -5.04 1.04 10.93
C VAL A 145 -3.96 2.02 11.44
N ALA A 146 -4.37 3.17 11.96
CA ALA A 146 -3.44 4.19 12.48
C ALA A 146 -2.56 3.68 13.64
N ASN A 147 -3.03 2.71 14.43
CA ASN A 147 -2.23 2.10 15.49
C ASN A 147 -1.00 1.31 14.97
N TYR A 148 -1.06 0.78 13.75
CA TYR A 148 0.05 0.06 13.11
C TYR A 148 0.88 0.95 12.18
N PHE A 149 0.40 2.15 11.85
CA PHE A 149 1.11 3.14 11.03
C PHE A 149 1.30 4.44 11.81
N LYS A 150 1.82 4.32 13.05
CA LYS A 150 2.14 5.49 13.87
C LYS A 150 3.29 6.26 13.23
N ILE A 151 3.28 7.58 13.37
CA ILE A 151 4.43 8.39 12.97
C ILE A 151 5.63 7.94 13.80
N GLY A 152 6.74 7.63 13.12
CA GLY A 152 7.89 7.03 13.75
C GLY A 152 7.89 5.50 13.74
N GLU A 153 6.87 4.81 13.19
CA GLU A 153 6.92 3.35 13.06
C GLU A 153 7.95 2.93 12.00
N ASP A 154 8.71 1.87 12.28
CA ASP A 154 9.66 1.25 11.33
C ASP A 154 9.04 -0.05 10.77
N ILE A 155 9.08 -0.20 9.45
CA ILE A 155 8.62 -1.39 8.72
C ILE A 155 9.82 -1.96 7.97
N ASP A 156 10.16 -3.22 8.24
CA ASP A 156 11.27 -3.90 7.57
C ASP A 156 11.07 -3.91 6.05
N LEU A 157 12.06 -3.39 5.30
CA LEU A 157 12.16 -3.59 3.86
C LEU A 157 13.01 -4.82 3.60
N LYS A 158 12.43 -5.86 3.01
CA LYS A 158 13.13 -7.13 2.71
C LYS A 158 13.40 -7.31 1.23
N ASP A 159 14.48 -8.01 0.92
CA ASP A 159 14.86 -8.37 -0.45
C ASP A 159 14.15 -9.61 -0.97
N TYR A 160 12.90 -9.45 -1.39
CA TYR A 160 12.11 -10.56 -1.94
C TYR A 160 12.51 -10.98 -3.37
N VAL A 161 13.43 -10.27 -4.01
CA VAL A 161 13.97 -10.61 -5.33
C VAL A 161 15.30 -11.37 -5.20
N GLY A 162 16.08 -11.06 -4.17
CA GLY A 162 17.29 -11.79 -3.79
C GLY A 162 17.05 -12.83 -2.71
N ASP A 163 17.72 -12.66 -1.57
CA ASP A 163 17.86 -13.68 -0.52
C ASP A 163 16.87 -13.53 0.65
N SER A 164 15.90 -12.62 0.54
CA SER A 164 14.94 -12.25 1.59
C SER A 164 15.55 -11.65 2.86
N ALA A 165 16.80 -11.21 2.83
CA ALA A 165 17.40 -10.45 3.91
C ALA A 165 16.70 -9.10 4.11
N THR A 166 16.75 -8.58 5.32
CA THR A 166 16.32 -7.20 5.59
C THR A 166 17.36 -6.24 5.00
N LEU A 167 16.91 -5.40 4.07
CA LEU A 167 17.72 -4.37 3.40
C LEU A 167 17.90 -3.13 4.29
N THR A 168 16.79 -2.59 4.79
CA THR A 168 16.72 -1.39 5.64
C THR A 168 15.31 -1.30 6.25
N ASN A 169 14.99 -0.18 6.91
CA ASN A 169 13.65 0.11 7.42
C ASN A 169 12.99 1.23 6.61
N MET A 170 11.72 1.01 6.27
CA MET A 170 10.80 2.06 5.86
C MET A 170 10.22 2.72 7.10
N ARG A 171 10.32 4.04 7.21
CA ARG A 171 9.80 4.81 8.35
C ARG A 171 8.53 5.54 7.95
N VAL A 172 7.48 5.40 8.76
CA VAL A 172 6.26 6.22 8.64
C VAL A 172 6.56 7.64 9.10
N ARG A 173 6.36 8.63 8.23
CA ARG A 173 6.75 10.03 8.47
C ARG A 173 5.60 10.93 8.85
N SER A 174 4.50 10.83 8.12
CA SER A 174 3.36 11.71 8.32
C SER A 174 2.09 11.09 7.75
N ILE A 175 0.96 11.64 8.19
CA ILE A 175 -0.34 11.40 7.56
C ILE A 175 -0.49 12.43 6.43
N SER A 176 -0.68 11.98 5.20
CA SER A 176 -0.89 12.85 4.02
C SER A 176 -2.36 13.21 3.82
N SER A 177 -3.27 12.31 4.18
CA SER A 177 -4.71 12.57 4.17
C SER A 177 -5.43 11.77 5.26
N ASP A 178 -6.52 12.32 5.79
CA ASP A 178 -7.34 11.69 6.83
C ASP A 178 -8.74 12.31 6.80
N PHE A 179 -9.67 11.70 6.07
CA PHE A 179 -11.01 12.25 5.91
C PHE A 179 -12.09 11.18 5.65
N PRO A 180 -13.33 11.41 6.13
CA PRO A 180 -14.46 10.57 5.78
C PRO A 180 -14.83 10.77 4.31
N LEU A 181 -15.22 9.68 3.65
CA LEU A 181 -15.78 9.75 2.31
C LEU A 181 -17.27 10.12 2.38
N PRO A 182 -17.84 10.71 1.31
CA PRO A 182 -19.27 10.99 1.25
C PRO A 182 -20.10 9.75 1.56
N GLU A 183 -21.02 9.90 2.51
CA GLU A 183 -21.90 8.82 2.92
C GLU A 183 -22.86 8.47 1.77
N THR A 184 -22.97 7.17 1.46
CA THR A 184 -23.95 6.67 0.49
C THR A 184 -25.06 5.92 1.23
N ASN A 185 -26.15 5.55 0.55
CA ASN A 185 -27.22 4.77 1.21
C ASN A 185 -26.76 3.36 1.64
N GLU A 186 -25.68 2.85 1.07
CA GLU A 186 -25.24 1.46 1.23
C GLU A 186 -23.94 1.33 2.03
N LEU A 187 -23.10 2.37 2.02
CA LEU A 187 -21.75 2.32 2.59
C LEU A 187 -21.41 3.57 3.40
N LEU A 188 -20.71 3.33 4.50
CA LEU A 188 -19.86 4.33 5.16
C LEU A 188 -18.45 4.16 4.63
N GLY A 189 -17.78 5.26 4.31
CA GLY A 189 -16.45 5.26 3.74
C GLY A 189 -15.49 6.16 4.50
N TYR A 190 -14.21 5.80 4.50
CA TYR A 190 -13.15 6.63 5.05
C TYR A 190 -11.89 6.47 4.21
N GLU A 191 -11.11 7.54 4.07
CA GLU A 191 -9.81 7.50 3.43
C GLU A 191 -8.74 8.06 4.36
N VAL A 192 -7.63 7.35 4.46
CA VAL A 192 -6.45 7.79 5.20
C VAL A 192 -5.21 7.36 4.44
N SER A 193 -4.20 8.23 4.39
CA SER A 193 -2.94 7.94 3.72
C SER A 193 -1.74 8.38 4.55
N TRP A 194 -0.63 7.68 4.35
CA TRP A 194 0.64 7.94 5.01
C TRP A 194 1.75 8.13 4.00
N MET A 195 2.63 9.08 4.32
CA MET A 195 3.95 9.19 3.72
C MET A 195 4.90 8.30 4.49
N ILE A 196 5.51 7.35 3.79
CA ILE A 196 6.50 6.41 4.28
C ILE A 196 7.76 6.67 3.48
N ASN A 197 8.94 6.65 4.11
CA ASN A 197 10.17 6.79 3.35
C ASN A 197 11.24 5.80 3.78
N TYR A 198 12.22 5.60 2.92
CA TYR A 198 13.48 4.96 3.28
C TYR A 198 14.61 5.55 2.46
N THR A 199 15.82 5.43 3.00
CA THR A 199 17.04 5.83 2.31
C THR A 199 17.82 4.58 1.97
N GLU A 200 18.09 4.38 0.68
CA GLU A 200 19.01 3.37 0.20
C GLU A 200 20.43 3.94 0.20
N GLU A 201 21.36 3.32 0.93
CA GLU A 201 22.76 3.74 0.91
C GLU A 201 23.43 3.28 -0.39
N ILE A 202 24.04 4.22 -1.13
CA ILE A 202 24.92 3.88 -2.24
C ILE A 202 26.35 3.84 -1.69
N THR A 203 26.98 2.67 -1.72
CA THR A 203 28.42 2.59 -1.47
C THR A 203 29.14 3.10 -2.71
N GLN A 204 29.72 4.31 -2.68
CA GLN A 204 30.66 4.70 -3.73
C GLN A 204 31.88 3.77 -3.66
N ALA A 205 32.23 3.15 -4.79
CA ALA A 205 33.55 2.59 -4.95
C ALA A 205 34.56 3.72 -4.80
N VAL A 206 35.37 3.68 -3.75
CA VAL A 206 36.50 4.58 -3.57
C VAL A 206 37.38 4.46 -4.82
N ARG A 207 37.45 5.53 -5.62
CA ARG A 207 38.42 5.66 -6.71
C ARG A 207 39.70 6.27 -6.20
#